data_AF-A0AAW0QCV0-F1
#
_entry.id   AF-A0AAW0QCV0-F1
#
_cell.length_a   1.000
_cell.length_b   1.000
_cell.length_c   1.000
_cell.angle_alpha   90.00
_cell.angle_beta   90.00
_cell.angle_gamma   90.00
#
_symmetry.space_group_name_H-M   'P 1'
#
loop_
_entity.id
_entity.type
_entity.pdbx_description
1 polymer ?
#
loop_
_entity_poly.entity_id
_entity_poly.type
_entity_poly.pdbx_seq_one_letter_code
_entity_poly.pdbx_strand_id
1 'polypeptide(L)'
;MARLSTISLFSLTAAAAVAGITIPRANGSCTSPEVRKEWRELSSEEKAEASPTSPQYLLRCLSPSPGVLGPDSRFCLFVAHYAFYQMGKSFDALGRKYSEREERRTFSTTVSSLGLSVLPLGLRDGCYCACSNSPCTPITYMLKGMYGVREQKSLDEVGKEIQKLFSMSSNDVKMAFLPPFIRFCSFEALGITHTCCDPADPVPHDSSGCDDRNPEQGWLEILEQLVVEFEDIAYSMLADVSSLETFWTEYWPGRTQYELDMLNGDNLSDDERANAEEVGVQDGGYQLEDVEAGDDIILHGNFGLINSELDGGTPSTSKADLQNTVPHHSPQDDSVLLGTQHFSFTIP
;
A
#
# COMPACT_ATOMS: atom_id res chain seq x y z
N MET A 1 4.53 8.86 -34.11
CA MET A 1 3.98 8.04 -33.02
C MET A 1 3.31 8.97 -32.03
N ALA A 2 1.98 9.07 -32.07
CA ALA A 2 1.23 9.92 -31.16
C ALA A 2 1.24 9.27 -29.76
N ARG A 3 1.77 9.97 -28.76
CA ARG A 3 1.58 9.60 -27.35
C ARG A 3 0.09 9.81 -27.05
N LEU A 4 -0.71 8.74 -27.11
CA LEU A 4 -2.06 8.73 -26.57
C LEU A 4 -1.97 9.20 -25.12
N SER A 5 -2.49 10.39 -24.85
CA SER A 5 -2.54 10.96 -23.51
C SER A 5 -3.39 10.03 -22.65
N THR A 6 -2.82 9.56 -21.54
CA THR A 6 -3.47 8.75 -20.50
C THR A 6 -4.80 9.35 -20.02
N ILE A 7 -5.01 10.65 -20.25
CA ILE A 7 -6.23 11.43 -19.98
C ILE A 7 -7.48 10.83 -20.66
N SER A 8 -7.37 10.25 -21.87
CA SER A 8 -8.58 9.76 -22.58
C SER A 8 -9.16 8.46 -22.00
N LEU A 9 -8.46 7.79 -21.09
CA LEU A 9 -8.92 6.52 -20.48
C LEU A 9 -9.70 6.72 -19.17
N PHE A 10 -9.65 7.91 -18.55
CA PHE A 10 -10.21 8.14 -17.21
C PHE A 10 -11.48 9.01 -17.16
N SER A 11 -11.88 9.67 -18.25
CA SER A 11 -13.05 10.57 -18.27
C SER A 11 -14.42 9.89 -18.43
N LEU A 12 -14.53 8.57 -18.23
CA LEU A 12 -15.77 7.79 -18.46
C LEU A 12 -16.23 7.03 -17.20
N THR A 13 -16.35 7.73 -16.07
CA THR A 13 -16.94 7.18 -14.84
C THR A 13 -17.84 8.20 -14.15
N ALA A 14 -19.06 8.37 -14.66
CA ALA A 14 -20.18 8.97 -13.94
C ALA A 14 -21.54 8.52 -14.53
N ALA A 15 -21.76 7.21 -14.67
CA ALA A 15 -23.10 6.64 -14.92
C ALA A 15 -23.13 5.13 -14.62
N ALA A 16 -22.72 4.73 -13.42
CA ALA A 16 -23.02 3.39 -12.89
C ALA A 16 -23.73 3.56 -11.54
N ALA A 17 -24.91 4.20 -11.59
CA ALA A 17 -25.86 4.04 -10.50
C ALA A 17 -26.35 2.59 -10.55
N VAL A 18 -26.29 1.92 -9.41
CA VAL A 18 -26.80 0.57 -9.16
C VAL A 18 -28.31 0.55 -9.44
N ALA A 19 -28.69 0.45 -10.70
CA ALA A 19 -30.02 0.03 -11.07
C ALA A 19 -30.06 -1.49 -10.86
N GLY A 20 -30.92 -1.97 -9.97
CA GLY A 20 -31.14 -3.39 -9.76
C GLY A 20 -31.49 -4.06 -11.09
N ILE A 21 -30.50 -4.70 -11.71
CA ILE A 21 -30.69 -5.52 -12.91
C ILE A 21 -31.43 -6.77 -12.43
N THR A 22 -32.75 -6.76 -12.61
CA THR A 22 -33.54 -7.99 -12.51
C THR A 22 -33.18 -8.84 -13.72
N ILE A 23 -32.38 -9.89 -13.47
CA ILE A 23 -31.89 -10.79 -14.51
C ILE A 23 -33.08 -11.67 -14.97
N PRO A 24 -33.51 -11.59 -16.24
CA PRO A 24 -34.58 -12.44 -16.73
C PRO A 24 -34.09 -13.90 -16.82
N ARG A 25 -34.93 -14.83 -16.33
CA ARG A 25 -34.71 -16.27 -16.41
C ARG A 25 -34.48 -16.71 -17.86
N ALA A 26 -33.43 -17.51 -18.08
CA ALA A 26 -32.97 -17.99 -19.38
C ALA A 26 -33.94 -18.99 -20.04
N ASN A 27 -35.07 -18.51 -20.56
CA ASN A 27 -35.94 -19.24 -21.48
C ASN A 27 -36.20 -18.46 -22.80
N GLY A 28 -35.54 -17.32 -22.99
CA GLY A 28 -35.73 -16.46 -24.17
C GLY A 28 -34.79 -16.82 -25.32
N SER A 29 -35.35 -16.98 -26.52
CA SER A 29 -34.61 -17.01 -27.79
C SER A 29 -33.60 -15.87 -27.87
N CYS A 30 -32.36 -16.14 -28.26
CA CYS A 30 -31.32 -15.11 -28.43
C CYS A 30 -31.73 -14.11 -29.53
N THR A 31 -32.32 -12.98 -29.16
CA THR A 31 -32.81 -11.97 -30.11
C THR A 31 -31.72 -11.03 -30.63
N SER A 32 -30.52 -11.08 -30.05
CA SER A 32 -29.36 -10.29 -30.48
C SER A 32 -28.07 -11.10 -30.32
N PRO A 33 -27.60 -11.80 -31.38
CA PRO A 33 -26.32 -12.47 -31.32
C PRO A 33 -25.19 -11.44 -31.19
N GLU A 34 -24.24 -11.70 -30.29
CA GLU A 34 -23.07 -10.86 -30.10
C GLU A 34 -22.16 -10.96 -31.35
N VAL A 35 -22.01 -9.84 -32.07
CA VAL A 35 -21.13 -9.78 -33.25
C VAL A 35 -19.70 -9.54 -32.79
N ARG A 36 -18.83 -10.55 -32.92
CA ARG A 36 -17.40 -10.40 -32.69
C ARG A 36 -16.76 -9.63 -33.85
N LYS A 37 -16.26 -8.43 -33.57
CA LYS A 37 -15.44 -7.62 -34.48
C LYS A 37 -13.95 -7.94 -34.30
N GLU A 38 -13.16 -7.82 -35.36
CA GLU A 38 -11.70 -7.87 -35.23
C GLU A 38 -11.14 -6.55 -34.67
N TRP A 39 -10.00 -6.59 -33.97
CA TRP A 39 -9.38 -5.38 -33.36
C TRP A 39 -9.19 -4.23 -34.35
N ARG A 40 -8.86 -4.53 -35.62
CA ARG A 40 -8.69 -3.51 -36.67
C ARG A 40 -10.01 -2.81 -37.05
N GLU A 41 -11.14 -3.44 -36.78
CA GLU A 41 -12.49 -2.97 -37.10
C GLU A 41 -13.10 -2.14 -35.97
N LEU A 42 -12.51 -2.20 -34.77
CA LEU A 42 -12.94 -1.39 -33.63
C LEU A 42 -12.59 0.09 -33.84
N SER A 43 -13.55 0.96 -33.54
CA SER A 43 -13.32 2.40 -33.47
C SER A 43 -12.31 2.75 -32.35
N SER A 44 -11.83 3.98 -32.33
CA SER A 44 -10.96 4.45 -31.24
C SER A 44 -11.67 4.40 -29.89
N GLU A 45 -12.96 4.72 -29.86
CA GLU A 45 -13.81 4.61 -28.65
C GLU A 45 -13.98 3.16 -28.23
N GLU A 46 -14.30 2.24 -29.16
CA GLU A 46 -14.46 0.81 -28.86
C GLU A 46 -13.16 0.18 -28.34
N LYS A 47 -11.99 0.61 -28.87
CA LYS A 47 -10.67 0.19 -28.37
C LYS A 47 -10.37 0.73 -26.98
N ALA A 48 -10.76 1.97 -26.70
CA ALA A 48 -10.61 2.56 -25.38
C ALA A 48 -11.50 1.82 -24.37
N GLU A 49 -12.73 1.49 -24.74
CA GLU A 49 -13.65 0.71 -23.89
C GLU A 49 -13.16 -0.72 -23.67
N ALA A 50 -12.61 -1.38 -24.70
CA ALA A 50 -12.05 -2.74 -24.63
C ALA A 50 -10.67 -2.81 -23.97
N SER A 51 -10.07 -1.69 -23.58
CA SER A 51 -8.78 -1.66 -22.90
C SER A 51 -8.88 -2.35 -21.52
N PRO A 52 -7.92 -3.19 -21.11
CA PRO A 52 -7.89 -3.77 -19.76
C PRO A 52 -7.86 -2.72 -18.63
N THR A 53 -7.45 -1.49 -18.95
CA THR A 53 -7.41 -0.36 -18.02
C THR A 53 -8.71 0.44 -17.99
N SER A 54 -9.67 0.14 -18.87
CA SER A 54 -10.99 0.78 -18.88
C SER A 54 -11.81 0.32 -17.67
N PRO A 55 -12.37 1.26 -16.88
CA PRO A 55 -13.29 0.90 -15.80
C PRO A 55 -14.47 0.06 -16.28
N GLN A 56 -14.95 0.27 -17.51
CA GLN A 56 -16.08 -0.47 -18.07
C GLN A 56 -15.69 -1.92 -18.42
N TYR A 57 -14.49 -2.13 -18.96
CA TYR A 57 -13.97 -3.47 -19.22
C TYR A 57 -13.83 -4.26 -17.92
N LEU A 58 -13.24 -3.64 -16.89
CA LEU A 58 -13.12 -4.21 -15.55
C LEU A 58 -14.49 -4.59 -14.98
N LEU A 59 -15.43 -3.65 -14.95
CA LEU A 59 -16.79 -3.93 -14.45
C LEU A 59 -17.48 -5.05 -15.23
N ARG A 60 -17.25 -5.15 -16.54
CA ARG A 60 -17.79 -6.24 -17.38
C ARG A 60 -17.15 -7.59 -17.07
N CYS A 61 -15.85 -7.64 -16.83
CA CYS A 61 -15.15 -8.86 -16.39
C CYS A 61 -15.59 -9.30 -14.99
N LEU A 62 -15.94 -8.34 -14.13
CA LEU A 62 -16.32 -8.59 -12.74
C LEU A 62 -17.82 -8.85 -12.55
N SER A 63 -18.64 -8.49 -13.54
CA SER A 63 -20.08 -8.72 -13.50
C SER A 63 -20.38 -10.20 -13.70
N PRO A 64 -21.09 -10.86 -12.76
CA PRO A 64 -21.49 -12.26 -12.91
C PRO A 64 -22.60 -12.39 -13.96
N SER A 65 -22.22 -12.36 -15.24
CA SER A 65 -23.14 -12.68 -16.33
C SER A 65 -23.11 -14.20 -16.59
N PRO A 66 -24.29 -14.84 -16.80
CA PRO A 66 -24.33 -16.26 -17.16
C PRO A 66 -23.52 -16.51 -18.43
N GLY A 67 -22.42 -17.26 -18.32
CA GLY A 67 -21.52 -17.59 -19.44
C GLY A 67 -20.32 -16.67 -19.61
N VAL A 68 -20.18 -15.61 -18.80
CA VAL A 68 -18.96 -14.82 -18.68
C VAL A 68 -18.23 -15.29 -17.42
N LEU A 69 -16.92 -15.49 -17.56
CA LEU A 69 -15.96 -15.89 -16.54
C LEU A 69 -16.37 -15.41 -15.13
N GLY A 70 -16.66 -16.36 -14.23
CA GLY A 70 -17.02 -16.03 -12.85
C GLY A 70 -15.90 -15.30 -12.10
N PRO A 71 -16.17 -14.74 -10.91
CA PRO A 71 -15.15 -14.08 -10.08
C PRO A 71 -13.94 -14.97 -9.76
N ASP A 72 -14.12 -16.30 -9.78
CA ASP A 72 -13.04 -17.29 -9.63
C ASP A 72 -12.16 -17.45 -10.89
N SER A 73 -12.47 -16.74 -11.96
CA SER A 73 -11.67 -16.75 -13.17
C SER A 73 -10.33 -16.07 -12.93
N ARG A 74 -9.26 -16.85 -13.10
CA ARG A 74 -7.87 -16.35 -13.11
C ARG A 74 -7.68 -15.14 -14.04
N PHE A 75 -8.46 -15.06 -15.12
CA PHE A 75 -8.42 -13.92 -16.02
C PHE A 75 -9.00 -12.64 -15.39
N CYS A 76 -10.15 -12.73 -14.71
CA CYS A 76 -10.76 -11.56 -14.07
C CYS A 76 -9.88 -11.03 -12.93
N LEU A 77 -9.30 -11.95 -12.16
CA LEU A 77 -8.28 -11.63 -11.16
C LEU A 77 -7.07 -10.93 -11.78
N PHE A 78 -6.48 -11.50 -12.84
CA PHE A 78 -5.33 -10.91 -13.53
C PHE A 78 -5.65 -9.49 -14.04
N VAL A 79 -6.80 -9.31 -14.68
CA VAL A 79 -7.25 -8.01 -15.19
C VAL A 79 -7.40 -7.00 -14.05
N ALA A 80 -8.00 -7.40 -12.92
CA ALA A 80 -8.11 -6.54 -11.74
C ALA A 80 -6.73 -6.17 -11.17
N HIS A 81 -5.83 -7.14 -10.97
CA HIS A 81 -4.47 -6.90 -10.49
C HIS A 81 -3.70 -5.96 -11.42
N TYR A 82 -3.72 -6.22 -12.72
CA TYR A 82 -3.03 -5.39 -13.70
C TYR A 82 -3.59 -3.97 -13.75
N ALA A 83 -4.91 -3.80 -13.74
CA ALA A 83 -5.53 -2.48 -13.72
C ALA A 83 -5.12 -1.68 -12.49
N PHE A 84 -5.20 -2.27 -11.31
CA PHE A 84 -4.78 -1.62 -10.06
C PHE A 84 -3.30 -1.27 -10.06
N TYR A 85 -2.44 -2.17 -10.54
CA TYR A 85 -1.03 -1.87 -10.73
C TYR A 85 -0.79 -0.65 -11.64
N GLN A 86 -1.48 -0.56 -12.77
CA GLN A 86 -1.38 0.61 -13.66
C GLN A 86 -1.92 1.89 -13.02
N MET A 87 -2.97 1.81 -12.21
CA MET A 87 -3.45 2.95 -11.41
C MET A 87 -2.37 3.39 -10.41
N GLY A 88 -1.73 2.44 -9.72
CA GLY A 88 -0.61 2.72 -8.83
C GLY A 88 0.52 3.48 -9.51
N LYS A 89 0.94 3.02 -10.69
CA LYS A 89 1.95 3.72 -11.50
C LYS A 89 1.49 5.11 -11.96
N SER A 90 0.18 5.29 -12.15
CA SER A 90 -0.38 6.58 -12.57
C SER A 90 -0.37 7.61 -11.44
N PHE A 91 -0.46 7.22 -10.17
CA PHE A 91 -0.32 8.16 -9.04
C PHE A 91 0.98 8.95 -9.13
N ASP A 92 2.08 8.28 -9.47
CA ASP A 92 3.38 8.90 -9.63
C ASP A 92 3.43 9.92 -10.79
N ALA A 93 2.91 9.51 -11.95
CA ALA A 93 2.81 10.40 -13.11
C ALA A 93 1.92 11.61 -12.83
N LEU A 94 0.85 11.41 -12.06
CA LEU A 94 -0.12 12.44 -11.67
C LEU A 94 0.49 13.46 -10.69
N GLY A 95 1.27 12.99 -9.70
CA GLY A 95 1.94 13.85 -8.73
C GLY A 95 2.92 14.85 -9.37
N ARG A 96 3.64 14.42 -10.41
CA ARG A 96 4.70 15.22 -11.06
C ARG A 96 4.22 16.18 -12.14
N LYS A 97 3.14 15.84 -12.87
CA LYS A 97 2.72 16.58 -14.07
C LYS A 97 1.46 17.41 -13.93
N TYR A 98 0.61 17.10 -12.95
CA TYR A 98 -0.73 17.65 -12.92
C TYR A 98 -0.88 18.61 -11.75
N SER A 99 -0.77 19.90 -12.08
CA SER A 99 -1.19 21.02 -11.23
C SER A 99 -2.72 21.17 -11.19
N GLU A 100 -3.45 20.49 -12.09
CA GLU A 100 -4.89 20.64 -12.20
C GLU A 100 -5.64 19.76 -11.18
N ARG A 101 -6.23 20.44 -10.19
CA ARG A 101 -7.04 19.88 -9.11
C ARG A 101 -8.18 18.95 -9.60
N GLU A 102 -8.70 19.20 -10.81
CA GLU A 102 -9.84 18.46 -11.38
C GLU A 102 -9.48 17.06 -11.85
N GLU A 103 -8.34 16.88 -12.54
CA GLU A 103 -7.89 15.56 -12.96
C GLU A 103 -7.58 14.66 -11.76
N ARG A 104 -6.94 15.22 -10.73
CA ARG A 104 -6.65 14.50 -9.49
C ARG A 104 -7.92 14.04 -8.79
N ARG A 105 -8.96 14.88 -8.75
CA ARG A 105 -10.27 14.51 -8.19
C ARG A 105 -10.93 13.39 -9.00
N THR A 106 -10.88 13.48 -10.33
CA THR A 106 -11.44 12.45 -11.22
C THR A 106 -10.76 11.12 -10.99
N PHE A 107 -9.44 11.10 -11.00
CA PHE A 107 -8.65 9.89 -10.75
C PHE A 107 -8.93 9.29 -9.36
N SER A 108 -8.93 10.11 -8.30
CA SER A 108 -9.27 9.65 -6.95
C SER A 108 -10.69 9.08 -6.85
N THR A 109 -11.66 9.69 -7.53
CA THR A 109 -13.04 9.18 -7.62
C THR A 109 -13.09 7.83 -8.32
N THR A 110 -12.32 7.66 -9.40
CA THR A 110 -12.23 6.38 -10.13
C THR A 110 -11.61 5.28 -9.28
N VAL A 111 -10.48 5.57 -8.62
CA VAL A 111 -9.82 4.61 -7.70
C VAL A 111 -10.76 4.21 -6.57
N SER A 112 -11.46 5.17 -5.97
CA SER A 112 -12.43 4.93 -4.89
C SER A 112 -13.59 4.05 -5.36
N SER A 113 -14.22 4.42 -6.48
CA SER A 113 -15.37 3.71 -7.04
C SER A 113 -15.03 2.28 -7.43
N LEU A 114 -13.91 2.10 -8.13
CA LEU A 114 -13.44 0.78 -8.55
C LEU A 114 -13.01 -0.05 -7.34
N GLY A 115 -12.31 0.55 -6.39
CA GLY A 115 -11.95 -0.07 -5.11
C GLY A 115 -13.15 -0.65 -4.38
N LEU A 116 -14.18 0.16 -4.16
CA LEU A 116 -15.41 -0.27 -3.50
C LEU A 116 -16.20 -1.32 -4.29
N SER A 117 -16.03 -1.36 -5.61
CA SER A 117 -16.67 -2.38 -6.46
C SER A 117 -15.92 -3.71 -6.44
N VAL A 118 -14.59 -3.66 -6.30
CA VAL A 118 -13.69 -4.82 -6.41
C VAL A 118 -13.46 -5.51 -5.07
N LEU A 119 -13.31 -4.73 -4.00
CA LEU A 119 -13.03 -5.23 -2.66
C LEU A 119 -14.03 -6.28 -2.16
N PRO A 120 -15.36 -6.08 -2.29
CA PRO A 120 -16.34 -7.06 -1.84
C PRO A 120 -16.28 -8.40 -2.60
N LEU A 121 -15.66 -8.43 -3.77
CA LEU A 121 -15.50 -9.65 -4.56
C LEU A 121 -14.42 -10.58 -3.98
N GLY A 122 -13.61 -10.10 -3.04
CA GLY A 122 -12.60 -10.92 -2.37
C GLY A 122 -11.53 -11.48 -3.33
N LEU A 123 -11.27 -10.78 -4.44
CA LEU A 123 -10.29 -11.20 -5.44
C LEU A 123 -8.89 -11.27 -4.81
N ARG A 124 -8.29 -12.46 -4.89
CA ARG A 124 -7.02 -12.83 -4.27
C ARG A 124 -6.27 -13.74 -5.23
N ASP A 125 -4.97 -13.55 -5.39
CA ASP A 125 -4.14 -14.52 -6.12
C ASP A 125 -3.81 -15.77 -5.29
N GLY A 126 -2.90 -16.61 -5.80
CA GLY A 126 -2.40 -17.78 -5.08
C GLY A 126 -1.12 -17.50 -4.32
N CYS A 127 -0.75 -16.23 -4.11
CA CYS A 127 0.47 -15.85 -3.42
C CYS A 127 0.35 -16.05 -1.89
N TYR A 128 1.46 -16.32 -1.22
CA TYR A 128 1.57 -16.39 0.24
C TYR A 128 2.57 -15.37 0.82
N CYS A 129 2.75 -14.23 0.14
CA CYS A 129 3.64 -13.18 0.61
C CYS A 129 3.02 -12.45 1.80
N ALA A 130 3.84 -12.19 2.82
CA ALA A 130 3.39 -11.47 4.00
C ALA A 130 3.12 -9.98 3.76
N CYS A 131 3.36 -9.44 2.57
CA CYS A 131 2.97 -8.08 2.20
C CYS A 131 1.43 -7.87 2.19
N SER A 132 0.66 -8.95 2.35
CA SER A 132 -0.79 -8.93 2.61
C SER A 132 -1.19 -9.97 3.66
N ASN A 133 -2.29 -9.74 4.40
CA ASN A 133 -2.87 -10.66 5.41
C ASN A 133 -3.43 -11.98 4.80
N SER A 134 -3.22 -12.15 3.51
CA SER A 134 -3.83 -13.16 2.64
C SER A 134 -3.04 -13.18 1.34
N PRO A 135 -3.44 -13.97 0.33
CA PRO A 135 -2.90 -13.73 -1.00
C PRO A 135 -3.14 -12.29 -1.46
N CYS A 136 -2.28 -11.82 -2.36
CA CYS A 136 -2.27 -10.43 -2.78
C CYS A 136 -3.59 -10.08 -3.46
N THR A 137 -4.07 -8.88 -3.14
CA THR A 137 -5.33 -8.33 -3.66
C THR A 137 -5.05 -7.30 -4.75
N PRO A 138 -6.06 -6.87 -5.52
CA PRO A 138 -5.91 -5.73 -6.43
C PRO A 138 -5.33 -4.48 -5.73
N ILE A 139 -5.71 -4.18 -4.49
CA ILE A 139 -5.14 -3.05 -3.75
C ILE A 139 -3.64 -3.22 -3.50
N THR A 140 -3.20 -4.43 -3.12
CA THR A 140 -1.77 -4.74 -2.98
C THR A 140 -1.02 -4.51 -4.30
N TYR A 141 -1.62 -4.83 -5.44
CA TYR A 141 -1.02 -4.55 -6.76
C TYR A 141 -0.98 -3.06 -7.09
N MET A 142 -1.99 -2.27 -6.71
CA MET A 142 -1.92 -0.82 -6.81
C MET A 142 -0.75 -0.27 -6.01
N LEU A 143 -0.57 -0.77 -4.79
CA LEU A 143 0.53 -0.42 -3.91
C LEU A 143 1.91 -0.71 -4.50
N LYS A 144 2.10 -1.92 -5.05
CA LYS A 144 3.31 -2.27 -5.83
C LYS A 144 3.55 -1.30 -7.00
N GLY A 145 2.47 -0.89 -7.68
CA GLY A 145 2.54 0.10 -8.77
C GLY A 145 2.97 1.48 -8.28
N MET A 146 2.52 1.90 -7.09
CA MET A 146 2.88 3.18 -6.48
C MET A 146 4.34 3.21 -6.01
N TYR A 147 4.79 2.15 -5.33
CA TYR A 147 6.14 2.03 -4.78
C TYR A 147 7.21 1.92 -5.88
N GLY A 148 6.85 1.33 -7.02
CA GLY A 148 7.70 1.26 -8.20
C GLY A 148 8.79 0.21 -8.05
N VAL A 149 8.58 -0.98 -8.63
CA VAL A 149 9.51 -2.13 -8.58
C VAL A 149 10.94 -1.82 -9.08
N ARG A 150 11.19 -0.67 -9.73
CA ARG A 150 12.50 -0.30 -10.32
C ARG A 150 13.08 1.05 -9.88
N GLU A 151 12.23 1.96 -9.43
CA GLU A 151 12.61 3.27 -8.90
C GLU A 151 11.97 3.32 -7.51
N GLN A 152 12.55 2.57 -6.56
CA GLN A 152 12.02 2.46 -5.20
C GLN A 152 11.80 3.86 -4.65
N LYS A 153 10.54 4.22 -4.47
CA LYS A 153 10.19 5.47 -3.81
C LYS A 153 10.52 5.38 -2.33
N SER A 154 10.74 6.54 -1.71
CA SER A 154 10.72 6.56 -0.26
C SER A 154 9.30 6.24 0.23
N LEU A 155 9.20 5.58 1.38
CA LEU A 155 7.90 5.26 1.98
C LEU A 155 7.15 6.53 2.42
N ASP A 156 7.88 7.61 2.71
CA ASP A 156 7.33 8.96 2.94
C ASP A 156 6.58 9.49 1.70
N GLU A 157 7.15 9.33 0.49
CA GLU A 157 6.48 9.74 -0.75
C GLU A 157 5.20 8.94 -0.98
N VAL A 158 5.23 7.63 -0.73
CA VAL A 158 4.05 6.77 -0.83
C VAL A 158 2.98 7.18 0.20
N GLY A 159 3.37 7.42 1.46
CA GLY A 159 2.49 7.91 2.51
C GLY A 159 1.78 9.22 2.14
N LYS A 160 2.52 10.18 1.56
CA LYS A 160 1.95 11.45 1.07
C LYS A 160 0.93 11.25 -0.06
N GLU A 161 1.17 10.33 -0.99
CA GLU A 161 0.20 10.02 -2.05
C GLU A 161 -1.07 9.34 -1.51
N ILE A 162 -0.92 8.45 -0.52
CA ILE A 162 -2.06 7.82 0.17
C ILE A 162 -2.88 8.85 0.93
N GLN A 163 -2.22 9.75 1.65
CA GLN A 163 -2.88 10.83 2.37
C GLN A 163 -3.71 11.70 1.41
N LYS A 164 -3.13 12.06 0.24
CA LYS A 164 -3.86 12.77 -0.81
C LYS A 164 -5.08 11.98 -1.28
N LEU A 165 -4.94 10.68 -1.54
CA LEU A 165 -6.07 9.81 -1.90
C LEU A 165 -7.16 9.86 -0.81
N PHE A 166 -6.80 9.68 0.46
CA PHE A 166 -7.74 9.66 1.58
C PHE A 166 -8.41 11.01 1.84
N SER A 167 -7.72 12.13 1.62
CA SER A 167 -8.31 13.47 1.76
C SER A 167 -9.51 13.72 0.82
N MET A 168 -9.59 12.97 -0.28
CA MET A 168 -10.66 13.06 -1.28
C MET A 168 -11.64 11.89 -1.23
N SER A 169 -11.38 10.89 -0.39
CA SER A 169 -12.14 9.64 -0.35
C SER A 169 -13.19 9.62 0.75
N SER A 170 -14.24 8.82 0.57
CA SER A 170 -15.24 8.55 1.61
C SER A 170 -14.63 7.73 2.76
N ASN A 171 -15.25 7.75 3.93
CA ASN A 171 -14.77 6.95 5.07
C ASN A 171 -14.79 5.44 4.75
N ASP A 172 -15.75 4.95 3.98
CA ASP A 172 -15.80 3.55 3.56
C ASP A 172 -14.55 3.14 2.76
N VAL A 173 -14.09 4.01 1.85
CA VAL A 173 -12.85 3.79 1.08
C VAL A 173 -11.67 3.77 2.03
N LYS A 174 -11.56 4.75 2.93
CA LYS A 174 -10.45 4.82 3.91
C LYS A 174 -10.40 3.54 4.76
N MET A 175 -11.53 3.14 5.34
CA MET A 175 -11.63 1.94 6.18
C MET A 175 -11.20 0.68 5.45
N ALA A 176 -11.54 0.56 4.16
CA ALA A 176 -11.25 -0.65 3.40
C ALA A 176 -9.83 -0.68 2.82
N PHE A 177 -9.22 0.48 2.58
CA PHE A 177 -7.89 0.60 2.02
C PHE A 177 -6.81 0.70 3.10
N LEU A 178 -7.11 1.25 4.26
CA LEU A 178 -6.11 1.54 5.30
C LEU A 178 -5.34 0.29 5.78
N PRO A 179 -5.99 -0.86 6.10
CA PRO A 179 -5.27 -2.08 6.49
C PRO A 179 -4.25 -2.59 5.46
N PRO A 180 -4.62 -2.83 4.17
CA PRO A 180 -3.63 -3.27 3.19
C PRO A 180 -2.53 -2.23 2.95
N PHE A 181 -2.80 -0.93 3.13
CA PHE A 181 -1.79 0.12 3.08
C PHE A 181 -0.77 0.00 4.22
N ILE A 182 -1.25 -0.03 5.48
CA ILE A 182 -0.40 -0.17 6.66
C ILE A 182 0.48 -1.41 6.54
N ARG A 183 -0.11 -2.56 6.23
CA ARG A 183 0.65 -3.80 6.10
C ARG A 183 1.70 -3.75 5.01
N PHE A 184 1.34 -3.27 3.83
CA PHE A 184 2.30 -3.18 2.72
C PHE A 184 3.45 -2.23 3.04
N CYS A 185 3.16 -1.02 3.55
CA CYS A 185 4.19 -0.05 3.88
C CYS A 185 5.13 -0.56 4.98
N SER A 186 4.59 -1.17 6.04
CA SER A 186 5.41 -1.76 7.10
C SER A 186 6.24 -2.94 6.59
N PHE A 187 5.70 -3.78 5.72
CA PHE A 187 6.43 -4.88 5.10
C PHE A 187 7.64 -4.36 4.29
N GLU A 188 7.43 -3.34 3.45
CA GLU A 188 8.50 -2.70 2.67
C GLU A 188 9.54 -2.03 3.58
N ALA A 189 9.09 -1.37 4.65
CA ALA A 189 9.98 -0.67 5.59
C ALA A 189 10.91 -1.63 6.34
N LEU A 190 10.41 -2.81 6.68
CA LEU A 190 11.18 -3.87 7.33
C LEU A 190 12.14 -4.59 6.35
N GLY A 191 12.09 -4.25 5.05
CA GLY A 191 12.96 -4.87 4.04
C GLY A 191 12.69 -6.36 3.84
N ILE A 192 11.48 -6.83 4.15
CA ILE A 192 11.12 -8.24 4.01
C ILE A 192 11.04 -8.59 2.51
N THR A 193 11.56 -9.75 2.13
CA THR A 193 11.63 -10.14 0.72
C THR A 193 10.25 -10.53 0.20
N HIS A 194 9.83 -9.90 -0.91
CA HIS A 194 8.59 -10.32 -1.58
C HIS A 194 8.71 -11.72 -2.16
N THR A 195 7.80 -12.61 -1.76
CA THR A 195 7.59 -13.93 -2.40
C THR A 195 6.41 -13.91 -3.37
N CYS A 196 5.86 -12.73 -3.64
CA CYS A 196 4.71 -12.55 -4.52
C CYS A 196 5.07 -12.38 -5.99
N CYS A 197 4.08 -12.65 -6.86
CA CYS A 197 4.21 -12.39 -8.28
C CYS A 197 4.48 -10.89 -8.53
N ASP A 198 5.47 -10.62 -9.38
CA ASP A 198 5.68 -9.31 -9.97
C ASP A 198 4.78 -9.18 -11.21
N PRO A 199 3.80 -8.26 -11.25
CA PRO A 199 3.01 -8.01 -12.46
C PRO A 199 3.84 -7.61 -13.68
N ALA A 200 5.07 -7.11 -13.49
CA ALA A 200 6.00 -6.79 -14.57
C ALA A 200 6.75 -8.02 -15.11
N ASP A 201 6.81 -9.12 -14.35
CA ASP A 201 7.41 -10.37 -14.76
C ASP A 201 6.36 -11.49 -14.79
N PRO A 202 5.71 -11.73 -15.95
CA PRO A 202 4.68 -12.75 -16.08
C PRO A 202 5.25 -14.18 -16.05
N VAL A 203 6.57 -14.36 -15.97
CA VAL A 203 7.16 -15.69 -15.89
C VAL A 203 6.81 -16.28 -14.53
N PRO A 204 6.13 -17.44 -14.48
CA PRO A 204 5.89 -18.12 -13.22
C PRO A 204 7.24 -18.44 -12.58
N HIS A 205 7.53 -17.83 -11.42
CA HIS A 205 8.60 -18.34 -10.58
C HIS A 205 8.22 -19.75 -10.18
N ASP A 206 9.01 -20.74 -10.60
CA ASP A 206 8.87 -22.12 -10.12
C ASP A 206 9.02 -22.08 -8.60
N SER A 207 7.90 -22.11 -7.90
CA SER A 207 7.79 -22.05 -6.43
C SER A 207 8.28 -23.32 -5.75
N SER A 208 9.15 -24.10 -6.40
CA SER A 208 9.61 -25.41 -5.95
C SER A 208 10.80 -25.36 -4.98
N GLY A 209 11.20 -24.16 -4.53
CA GLY A 209 12.40 -23.96 -3.69
C GLY A 209 12.17 -23.23 -2.37
N CYS A 210 10.94 -23.11 -1.85
CA CYS A 210 10.63 -22.35 -0.63
C CYS A 210 10.55 -23.17 0.67
N ASP A 211 11.19 -24.35 0.74
CA ASP A 211 11.31 -25.13 1.99
C ASP A 211 12.64 -24.83 2.70
N ASP A 212 12.58 -24.17 3.86
CA ASP A 212 12.55 -24.85 5.18
C ASP A 212 13.20 -24.07 6.34
N ARG A 213 13.81 -22.91 6.10
CA ARG A 213 14.12 -21.95 7.17
C ARG A 213 13.95 -20.55 6.63
N ASN A 214 12.82 -19.92 6.92
CA ASN A 214 12.65 -18.52 6.60
C ASN A 214 13.44 -17.70 7.64
N PRO A 215 14.62 -17.14 7.31
CA PRO A 215 15.32 -16.24 8.23
C PRO A 215 14.45 -15.02 8.59
N GLU A 216 13.36 -14.79 7.86
CA GLU A 216 12.42 -13.71 8.08
C GLU A 216 11.36 -14.01 9.15
N GLN A 217 11.36 -15.17 9.81
CA GLN A 217 10.31 -15.48 10.81
C GLN A 217 10.22 -14.42 11.93
N GLY A 218 11.36 -13.94 12.45
CA GLY A 218 11.38 -12.86 13.44
C GLY A 218 10.84 -11.54 12.88
N TRP A 219 11.16 -11.23 11.62
CA TRP A 219 10.65 -10.05 10.92
C TRP A 219 9.14 -10.12 10.71
N LEU A 220 8.60 -11.31 10.44
CA LEU A 220 7.16 -11.52 10.30
C LEU A 220 6.42 -11.30 11.63
N GLU A 221 6.96 -11.76 12.75
CA GLU A 221 6.37 -11.53 14.07
C GLU A 221 6.31 -10.04 14.41
N ILE A 222 7.36 -9.30 14.07
CA ILE A 222 7.42 -7.84 14.26
C ILE A 222 6.44 -7.13 13.32
N LEU A 223 6.35 -7.57 12.07
CA LEU A 223 5.35 -7.05 11.13
C LEU A 223 3.93 -7.20 11.69
N GLU A 224 3.55 -8.37 12.20
CA GLU A 224 2.20 -8.58 12.74
C GLU A 224 1.92 -7.67 13.94
N GLN A 225 2.89 -7.50 14.84
CA GLN A 225 2.75 -6.61 16.00
C GLN A 225 2.58 -5.14 15.55
N LEU A 226 3.45 -4.68 14.66
CA LEU A 226 3.39 -3.32 14.12
C LEU A 226 2.08 -3.07 13.37
N VAL A 227 1.61 -4.02 12.56
CA VAL A 227 0.34 -3.86 11.81
C VAL A 227 -0.84 -3.69 12.75
N VAL A 228 -0.94 -4.50 13.82
CA VAL A 228 -2.01 -4.37 14.81
C VAL A 228 -1.96 -3.00 15.53
N GLU A 229 -0.77 -2.59 15.99
CA GLU A 229 -0.55 -1.31 16.65
C GLU A 229 -0.93 -0.13 15.73
N PHE A 230 -0.43 -0.18 14.49
CA PHE A 230 -0.67 0.85 13.48
C PHE A 230 -2.12 0.92 13.04
N GLU A 231 -2.80 -0.20 12.87
CA GLU A 231 -4.22 -0.21 12.53
C GLU A 231 -5.04 0.44 13.65
N ASP A 232 -4.84 0.08 14.92
CA ASP A 232 -5.57 0.66 16.05
C ASP A 232 -5.40 2.18 16.12
N ILE A 233 -4.17 2.65 16.00
CA ILE A 233 -3.85 4.09 16.05
C ILE A 233 -4.43 4.81 14.84
N ALA A 234 -4.21 4.30 13.63
CA ALA A 234 -4.71 4.93 12.42
C ALA A 234 -6.25 4.94 12.38
N TYR A 235 -6.92 3.90 12.87
CA TYR A 235 -8.37 3.86 13.01
C TYR A 235 -8.89 4.91 13.98
N SER A 236 -8.22 5.12 15.12
CA SER A 236 -8.57 6.19 16.06
C SER A 236 -8.46 7.58 15.43
N MET A 237 -7.56 7.75 14.45
CA MET A 237 -7.29 9.01 13.76
C MET A 237 -8.15 9.22 12.51
N LEU A 238 -8.89 8.22 12.02
CA LEU A 238 -9.67 8.35 10.77
C LEU A 238 -10.76 9.43 10.78
N ALA A 239 -11.23 9.83 11.97
CA ALA A 239 -12.21 10.90 12.13
C ALA A 239 -11.65 12.27 11.72
N ASP A 240 -10.32 12.47 11.78
CA ASP A 240 -9.64 13.70 11.40
C ASP A 240 -8.50 13.39 10.42
N VAL A 241 -8.65 13.85 9.17
CA VAL A 241 -7.66 13.63 8.11
C VAL A 241 -6.30 14.25 8.47
N SER A 242 -6.28 15.34 9.24
CA SER A 242 -5.04 15.97 9.69
C SER A 242 -4.29 15.06 10.66
N SER A 243 -5.01 14.33 11.52
CA SER A 243 -4.42 13.35 12.42
C SER A 243 -3.80 12.17 11.67
N LEU A 244 -4.39 11.77 10.53
CA LEU A 244 -3.81 10.72 9.68
C LEU A 244 -2.52 11.16 8.97
N GLU A 245 -2.32 12.46 8.74
CA GLU A 245 -1.03 12.99 8.26
C GLU A 245 0.07 12.72 9.27
N THR A 246 -0.14 13.16 10.52
CA THR A 246 0.78 12.96 11.63
C THR A 246 1.12 11.49 11.84
N PHE A 247 0.13 10.59 11.66
CA PHE A 247 0.39 9.15 11.68
C PHE A 247 1.46 8.74 10.66
N TRP A 248 1.30 9.10 9.39
CA TRP A 248 2.22 8.66 8.32
C TRP A 248 3.56 9.39 8.32
N THR A 249 3.61 10.65 8.75
CA THR A 249 4.83 11.48 8.66
C THR A 249 5.67 11.44 9.93
N GLU A 250 5.07 11.16 11.09
CA GLU A 250 5.77 11.22 12.38
C GLU A 250 5.76 9.87 13.09
N TYR A 251 4.58 9.34 13.40
CA TYR A 251 4.46 8.19 14.28
C TYR A 251 4.89 6.87 13.62
N TRP A 252 4.31 6.50 12.47
CA TRP A 252 4.62 5.29 11.73
C TRP A 252 6.13 5.15 11.39
N PRO A 253 6.81 6.17 10.83
CA PRO A 253 8.23 6.03 10.48
C PRO A 253 9.10 5.94 11.74
N GLY A 254 8.84 6.74 12.78
CA GLY A 254 9.59 6.70 14.03
C GLY A 254 9.47 5.36 14.75
N ARG A 255 8.25 4.80 14.80
CA ARG A 255 7.99 3.50 15.44
C ARG A 255 8.62 2.34 14.67
N THR A 256 8.61 2.39 13.34
CA THR A 256 9.24 1.36 12.50
C THR A 256 10.76 1.43 12.58
N GLN A 257 11.35 2.63 12.56
CA GLN A 257 12.78 2.83 12.76
C GLN A 257 13.25 2.31 14.11
N TYR A 258 12.46 2.52 15.17
CA TYR A 258 12.77 1.96 16.49
C TYR A 258 12.92 0.43 16.47
N GLU A 259 12.05 -0.32 15.77
CA GLU A 259 12.22 -1.77 15.66
C GLU A 259 13.47 -2.14 14.87
N LEU A 260 13.75 -1.42 13.78
CA LEU A 260 14.96 -1.64 12.98
C LEU A 260 16.23 -1.41 13.82
N ASP A 261 16.27 -0.35 14.62
CA ASP A 261 17.39 -0.03 15.51
C ASP A 261 17.55 -1.05 16.64
N MET A 262 16.45 -1.61 17.14
CA MET A 262 16.47 -2.69 18.13
C MET A 262 16.99 -4.01 17.55
N LEU A 263 16.72 -4.28 16.27
CA LEU A 263 17.13 -5.51 15.58
C LEU A 263 18.55 -5.47 15.03
N ASN A 264 19.08 -4.30 14.67
CA ASN A 264 20.38 -4.15 14.02
C ASN A 264 21.58 -4.54 14.91
N GLY A 265 21.37 -5.04 16.13
CA GLY A 265 22.42 -5.66 16.94
C GLY A 265 23.46 -4.69 17.50
N ASP A 266 23.48 -3.44 17.04
CA ASP A 266 24.33 -2.37 17.57
C ASP A 266 24.06 -2.05 19.05
N ASN A 267 22.87 -2.45 19.54
CA ASN A 267 22.48 -2.35 20.94
C ASN A 267 22.70 -3.64 21.75
N LEU A 268 23.31 -4.68 21.19
CA LEU A 268 23.70 -5.86 21.98
C LEU A 268 24.74 -5.45 23.01
N SER A 269 24.47 -5.79 24.27
CA SER A 269 25.46 -5.65 25.33
C SER A 269 26.70 -6.51 25.04
N ASP A 270 27.85 -6.13 25.60
CA ASP A 270 29.09 -6.92 25.46
C ASP A 270 28.88 -8.38 25.90
N ASP A 271 28.03 -8.62 26.90
CA ASP A 271 27.67 -9.96 27.38
C ASP A 271 26.84 -10.74 26.35
N GLU A 272 25.86 -10.10 25.70
CA GLU A 272 25.07 -10.75 24.63
C GLU A 272 25.92 -11.05 23.41
N ARG A 273 26.82 -10.12 23.04
CA ARG A 273 27.79 -10.33 21.96
C ARG A 273 28.72 -11.49 22.28
N ALA A 274 29.28 -11.54 23.50
CA ALA A 274 30.12 -12.66 23.94
C ALA A 274 29.37 -14.00 23.96
N ASN A 275 28.11 -14.02 24.40
CA ASN A 275 27.28 -15.22 24.38
C ASN A 275 26.95 -15.67 22.94
N ALA A 276 26.72 -14.72 22.02
CA ALA A 276 26.52 -15.01 20.61
C ALA A 276 27.79 -15.62 19.97
N GLU A 277 28.95 -15.05 20.29
CA GLU A 277 30.26 -15.58 19.86
C GLU A 277 30.53 -16.99 20.43
N GLU A 278 30.14 -17.26 21.68
CA GLU A 278 30.30 -18.58 22.32
C GLU A 278 29.49 -19.68 21.59
N VAL A 279 28.30 -19.36 21.08
CA VAL A 279 27.50 -20.29 20.26
C VAL A 279 27.93 -20.32 18.78
N GLY A 280 29.00 -19.60 18.42
CA GLY A 280 29.60 -19.60 17.08
C GLY A 280 29.00 -18.59 16.12
N VAL A 281 28.20 -17.62 16.59
CA VAL A 281 27.81 -16.46 15.80
C VAL A 281 29.02 -15.52 15.75
N GLN A 282 29.84 -15.67 14.71
CA GLN A 282 30.89 -14.70 14.45
C GLN A 282 30.26 -13.47 13.81
N ASP A 283 30.52 -12.30 14.39
CA ASP A 283 30.16 -11.05 13.75
C ASP A 283 30.87 -11.05 12.39
N GLY A 284 30.08 -11.10 11.34
CA GLY A 284 30.55 -11.07 9.96
C GLY A 284 31.03 -9.66 9.65
N GLY A 285 31.98 -9.16 10.43
CA GLY A 285 32.79 -8.02 10.08
C GLY A 285 33.42 -8.40 8.76
N TYR A 286 32.79 -7.98 7.68
CA TYR A 286 33.39 -7.99 6.36
C TYR A 286 34.70 -7.24 6.53
N GLN A 287 35.79 -7.98 6.75
CA GLN A 287 37.09 -7.42 6.49
C GLN A 287 37.01 -7.11 5.02
N LEU A 288 36.84 -5.82 4.71
CA LEU A 288 37.19 -5.26 3.43
C LEU A 288 38.69 -5.53 3.28
N GLU A 289 39.05 -6.79 3.00
CA GLU A 289 40.33 -7.11 2.42
C GLU A 289 40.41 -6.23 1.18
N ASP A 290 41.50 -5.48 1.06
CA ASP A 290 41.74 -4.53 -0.02
C ASP A 290 41.50 -5.23 -1.38
N VAL A 291 40.25 -5.19 -1.87
CA VAL A 291 39.91 -5.67 -3.21
C VAL A 291 40.52 -4.64 -4.14
N GLU A 292 41.67 -5.01 -4.71
CA GLU A 292 42.33 -4.26 -5.75
C GLU A 292 41.28 -3.84 -6.79
N ALA A 293 41.17 -2.53 -7.02
CA ALA A 293 40.18 -1.89 -7.88
C ALA A 293 40.12 -2.57 -9.25
N GLY A 294 39.16 -3.47 -9.42
CA GLY A 294 39.05 -4.32 -10.59
C GLY A 294 37.80 -5.17 -10.57
N ASP A 295 36.64 -4.50 -10.54
CA ASP A 295 35.34 -4.90 -11.11
C ASP A 295 34.18 -4.42 -10.22
N ASP A 296 33.26 -3.66 -10.82
CA ASP A 296 32.08 -3.09 -10.19
C ASP A 296 31.09 -4.18 -9.74
N ILE A 297 31.11 -4.54 -8.44
CA ILE A 297 30.03 -5.31 -7.81
C ILE A 297 29.03 -4.32 -7.21
N ILE A 298 27.87 -4.18 -7.84
CA ILE A 298 26.74 -3.39 -7.32
C ILE A 298 26.00 -4.25 -6.29
N LEU A 299 26.21 -3.98 -4.99
CA LEU A 299 25.38 -4.53 -3.92
C LEU A 299 24.11 -3.66 -3.78
N HIS A 300 22.95 -4.25 -4.04
CA HIS A 300 21.64 -3.64 -3.80
C HIS A 300 21.21 -3.83 -2.35
N GLY A 301 21.68 -2.94 -1.47
CA GLY A 301 21.17 -2.80 -0.10
C GLY A 301 20.91 -1.32 0.16
N ASN A 302 19.72 -0.84 -0.21
CA ASN A 302 19.41 0.58 -0.21
C ASN A 302 18.54 0.94 1.01
N PHE A 303 19.14 0.95 2.20
CA PHE A 303 18.55 1.65 3.35
C PHE A 303 18.87 3.14 3.19
N GLY A 304 17.99 3.86 2.49
CA GLY A 304 17.97 5.31 2.58
C GLY A 304 17.55 5.69 4.00
N LEU A 305 18.53 5.95 4.86
CA LEU A 305 18.32 6.49 6.21
C LEU A 305 17.29 7.62 6.14
N ILE A 306 16.20 7.48 6.90
CA ILE A 306 15.21 8.53 7.13
C ILE A 306 15.85 9.57 8.07
N ASN A 307 16.86 10.28 7.59
CA ASN A 307 17.45 11.41 8.30
C ASN A 307 16.89 12.71 7.69
N SER A 308 15.83 13.22 8.30
CA SER A 308 15.49 14.64 8.14
C SER A 308 16.49 15.47 8.94
N GLU A 309 17.55 15.94 8.29
CA GLU A 309 18.37 17.03 8.80
C GLU A 309 17.50 18.30 8.93
N LEU A 310 16.98 18.55 10.12
CA LEU A 310 16.50 19.87 10.53
C LEU A 310 17.73 20.71 10.90
N ASP A 311 18.33 21.33 9.89
CA ASP A 311 19.44 22.24 10.08
C ASP A 311 18.93 23.56 10.71
N GLY A 312 19.30 23.76 11.97
CA GLY A 312 18.89 24.88 12.81
C GLY A 312 19.56 26.19 12.41
N GLY A 313 18.86 27.02 11.64
CA GLY A 313 19.21 28.42 11.45
C GLY A 313 18.81 29.28 12.65
N THR A 314 19.76 29.60 13.54
CA THR A 314 19.59 30.62 14.58
C THR A 314 19.39 32.02 13.97
N PRO A 315 18.35 32.79 14.35
CA PRO A 315 18.31 34.21 14.12
C PRO A 315 18.86 34.96 15.34
N SER A 316 19.82 35.83 15.05
CA SER A 316 20.43 36.80 15.95
C SER A 316 19.40 37.67 16.69
N THR A 317 19.67 37.84 17.98
CA THR A 317 19.03 38.71 18.97
C THR A 317 18.73 40.15 18.50
N SER A 318 17.53 40.65 18.82
CA SER A 318 17.35 42.06 19.19
C SER A 318 16.46 42.15 20.44
N LYS A 319 16.93 42.99 21.37
CA LYS A 319 16.33 43.29 22.67
C LYS A 319 15.07 44.14 22.51
N ALA A 320 14.00 43.83 23.25
CA ALA A 320 13.20 44.82 23.98
C ALA A 320 12.18 44.15 24.91
N ASP A 321 12.21 44.60 26.17
CA ASP A 321 11.11 44.75 27.13
C ASP A 321 10.39 43.53 27.72
N LEU A 322 10.89 43.13 28.89
CA LEU A 322 10.14 42.48 29.97
C LEU A 322 9.05 43.41 30.53
N GLN A 323 7.80 42.99 30.49
CA GLN A 323 6.84 43.25 31.57
C GLN A 323 6.02 42.00 31.90
N ASN A 324 5.92 41.76 33.21
CA ASN A 324 5.30 40.64 33.91
C ASN A 324 3.82 40.45 33.56
N THR A 325 3.35 39.20 33.60
CA THR A 325 2.24 38.76 34.47
C THR A 325 2.08 37.23 34.40
N VAL A 326 2.18 36.58 35.57
CA VAL A 326 1.85 35.16 35.80
C VAL A 326 0.57 35.13 36.62
N PRO A 327 -0.45 34.34 36.24
CA PRO A 327 -1.43 33.85 37.19
C PRO A 327 -1.13 32.38 37.55
N HIS A 328 -0.85 32.16 38.83
CA HIS A 328 -0.90 30.87 39.50
C HIS A 328 -2.31 30.28 39.38
N HIS A 329 -2.41 29.03 38.89
CA HIS A 329 -3.56 28.16 39.20
C HIS A 329 -3.05 26.89 39.89
N SER A 330 -3.64 26.64 41.07
CA SER A 330 -3.42 25.45 41.90
C SER A 330 -4.07 24.20 41.29
N PRO A 331 -3.55 23.00 41.60
CA PRO A 331 -4.11 21.74 41.10
C PRO A 331 -5.37 21.36 41.89
N GLN A 332 -6.43 20.99 41.19
CA GLN A 332 -7.56 20.27 41.75
C GLN A 332 -7.38 18.78 41.52
N ASP A 333 -7.43 18.04 42.63
CA ASP A 333 -7.61 16.59 42.70
C ASP A 333 -8.93 16.20 42.03
N ASP A 334 -8.86 15.31 41.04
CA ASP A 334 -10.02 14.50 40.63
C ASP A 334 -9.60 13.03 40.57
N SER A 335 -9.94 12.33 41.64
CA SER A 335 -9.93 10.87 41.76
C SER A 335 -11.03 10.28 40.87
N VAL A 336 -10.64 9.58 39.79
CA VAL A 336 -11.56 8.79 38.97
C VAL A 336 -11.39 7.30 39.29
N LEU A 337 -12.48 6.69 39.75
CA LEU A 337 -12.64 5.27 40.01
C LEU A 337 -12.53 4.45 38.71
N LEU A 338 -11.48 3.64 38.59
CA LEU A 338 -11.38 2.60 37.56
C LEU A 338 -12.22 1.38 37.96
N GLY A 339 -13.39 1.24 37.33
CA GLY A 339 -14.17 0.01 37.35
C GLY A 339 -13.62 -0.99 36.34
N THR A 340 -13.10 -2.11 36.80
CA THR A 340 -12.61 -3.23 35.98
C THR A 340 -13.80 -4.07 35.51
N GLN A 341 -14.07 -4.12 34.21
CA GLN A 341 -15.01 -5.09 33.62
C GLN A 341 -14.22 -6.27 33.05
N HIS A 342 -14.42 -7.45 33.63
CA HIS A 342 -13.95 -8.72 33.10
C HIS A 342 -14.85 -9.17 31.92
N PHE A 343 -14.26 -9.39 30.75
CA PHE A 343 -14.88 -10.16 29.68
C PHE A 343 -14.25 -11.56 29.64
N SER A 344 -15.09 -12.59 29.77
CA SER A 344 -14.71 -13.99 29.56
C SER A 344 -15.19 -14.44 28.19
N PHE A 345 -14.27 -14.90 27.34
CA PHE A 345 -14.62 -15.61 26.11
C PHE A 345 -14.77 -17.11 26.40
N THR A 346 -15.85 -17.71 25.90
CA THR A 346 -16.01 -19.16 25.79
C THR A 346 -15.98 -19.50 24.30
N ILE A 347 -15.05 -20.34 23.88
CA ILE A 347 -14.94 -20.84 22.50
C ILE A 347 -15.68 -22.18 22.43
N PRO A 348 -16.49 -22.46 21.38
CA PRO A 348 -17.13 -23.76 21.17
C PRO A 348 -16.15 -24.89 20.84
#